data_AF-A0A2E9PQ60-F1
#
_entry.id   AF-A0A2E9PQ60-F1
#
_cell.length_a   1.000
_cell.length_b   1.000
_cell.length_c   1.000
_cell.angle_alpha   90.00
_cell.angle_beta   90.00
_cell.angle_gamma   90.00
#
_symmetry.space_group_name_H-M   'P 1'
#
loop_
_entity.id
_entity.type
_entity.pdbx_description
1 polymer ?
#
loop_
_entity_poly.entity_id
_entity_poly.type
_entity_poly.pdbx_seq_one_letter_code
_entity_poly.pdbx_strand_id
1 'polypeptide(L)'
;MPVRQFITSGSSKEKVSDKSIFREQFVSALEGEGDMDNDGYVTGTELGEFLLSTVVNYTKGAQHPQYGKIRNPYLDKGDFVFALSSNMLKHHNSGISMPPDIDKDNDCFEEIMNDRKKKMGKWSNWQGNMFSRYSRNHDMEEGKVLKPTEKIQMWDKFLAEYSTDNPYSSKDQLLRKKAKDRLEYWRNYREPEPSIENQPSITISIVLCANQASMKRRLSRTSRR
;
A
#
# COMPACT_ATOMS: atom_id res chain seq x y z
N MET A 1 -8.87 -20.14 34.72
CA MET A 1 -7.41 -19.93 34.83
C MET A 1 -7.14 -18.44 35.08
N PRO A 2 -6.17 -18.07 35.94
CA PRO A 2 -5.86 -16.66 36.19
C PRO A 2 -5.21 -16.01 34.96
N VAL A 3 -5.65 -14.80 34.63
CA VAL A 3 -5.07 -13.98 33.55
C VAL A 3 -4.92 -12.53 33.98
N ARG A 4 -3.86 -11.88 33.52
CA ARG A 4 -3.73 -10.42 33.48
C ARG A 4 -3.44 -9.99 32.05
N GLN A 5 -4.44 -9.39 31.41
CA GLN A 5 -4.31 -8.75 30.12
C GLN A 5 -4.23 -7.25 30.26
N PHE A 6 -3.61 -6.61 29.28
CA PHE A 6 -3.60 -5.17 29.10
C PHE A 6 -4.03 -4.83 27.69
N ILE A 7 -4.70 -3.69 27.55
CA ILE A 7 -5.00 -3.04 26.28
C ILE A 7 -4.70 -1.56 26.48
N THR A 8 -3.93 -0.95 25.57
CA THR A 8 -3.61 0.48 25.58
C THR A 8 -4.07 1.13 24.30
N SER A 9 -4.46 2.41 24.38
CA SER A 9 -4.96 3.17 23.22
C SER A 9 -3.89 3.63 22.24
N GLY A 10 -2.62 3.45 22.56
CA GLY A 10 -1.50 3.86 21.75
C GLY A 10 -0.16 3.38 22.31
N SER A 11 0.91 3.67 21.56
CA SER A 11 2.27 3.41 21.99
C SER A 11 2.80 4.48 22.97
N SER A 12 3.95 4.23 23.59
CA SER A 12 4.51 5.07 24.66
C SER A 12 4.78 6.54 24.27
N LYS A 13 4.86 6.85 22.98
CA LYS A 13 5.16 8.20 22.46
C LYS A 13 4.01 8.80 21.64
N GLU A 14 2.86 8.13 21.57
CA GLU A 14 1.71 8.60 20.81
C GLU A 14 0.80 9.49 21.65
N LYS A 15 0.36 10.61 21.06
CA LYS A 15 -0.66 11.47 21.67
C LYS A 15 -2.04 10.88 21.41
N VAL A 16 -2.77 10.65 22.49
CA VAL A 16 -4.15 10.16 22.45
C VAL A 16 -5.08 11.36 22.57
N SER A 17 -6.03 11.49 21.65
CA SER A 17 -7.02 12.59 21.66
C SER A 17 -8.10 12.36 22.72
N ASP A 18 -8.60 13.43 23.34
CA ASP A 18 -9.72 13.39 24.29
C ASP A 18 -11.03 12.87 23.62
N LYS A 19 -11.22 13.17 22.33
CA LYS A 19 -12.19 12.47 21.48
C LYS A 19 -11.55 11.17 21.01
N SER A 20 -11.65 10.16 21.86
CA SER A 20 -10.92 8.91 21.69
C SER A 20 -11.63 7.98 20.71
N ILE A 21 -11.11 7.91 19.47
CA ILE A 21 -11.47 6.88 18.49
C ILE A 21 -11.28 5.48 19.10
N PHE A 22 -10.23 5.28 19.89
CA PHE A 22 -10.04 4.05 20.64
C PHE A 22 -11.24 3.72 21.54
N ARG A 23 -11.76 4.70 22.29
CA ARG A 23 -12.94 4.50 23.14
C ARG A 23 -14.17 4.17 22.31
N GLU A 24 -14.39 4.88 21.20
CA GLU A 24 -15.52 4.62 20.30
C GLU A 24 -15.47 3.18 19.77
N GLN A 25 -14.33 2.75 19.24
CA GLN A 25 -14.16 1.38 18.74
C GLN A 25 -14.22 0.33 19.87
N PHE A 26 -13.74 0.66 21.07
CA PHE A 26 -13.87 -0.23 22.24
C PHE A 26 -15.34 -0.49 22.59
N VAL A 27 -16.17 0.55 22.54
CA VAL A 27 -17.62 0.41 22.78
C VAL A 27 -18.27 -0.37 21.65
N SER A 28 -18.01 -0.03 20.38
CA SER A 28 -18.55 -0.76 19.22
C SER A 28 -18.22 -2.25 19.27
N ALA A 29 -17.01 -2.61 19.69
CA ALA A 29 -16.61 -4.00 19.87
C ALA A 29 -17.52 -4.74 20.88
N LEU A 30 -17.79 -4.12 22.02
CA LEU A 30 -18.66 -4.64 23.09
C LEU A 30 -20.16 -4.53 22.78
N GLU A 31 -20.53 -3.78 21.74
CA GLU A 31 -21.90 -3.76 21.19
C GLU A 31 -22.14 -4.89 20.18
N GLY A 32 -21.08 -5.59 19.78
CA GLY A 32 -21.13 -6.81 18.99
C GLY A 32 -20.23 -6.82 17.77
N GLU A 33 -19.62 -5.70 17.38
CA GLU A 33 -18.70 -5.68 16.24
C GLU A 33 -17.38 -6.43 16.52
N GLY A 34 -17.07 -6.66 17.80
CA GLY A 34 -15.89 -7.39 18.24
C GLY A 34 -16.07 -8.91 18.26
N ASP A 35 -17.28 -9.40 18.06
CA ASP A 35 -17.61 -10.84 18.01
C ASP A 35 -17.31 -11.36 16.60
N MET A 36 -16.09 -11.86 16.41
CA MET A 36 -15.59 -12.20 15.07
C MET A 36 -16.11 -13.55 14.57
N ASP A 37 -16.53 -14.43 15.47
CA ASP A 37 -17.07 -15.76 15.16
C ASP A 37 -18.59 -15.87 15.37
N ASN A 38 -19.23 -14.82 15.88
CA ASN A 38 -20.67 -14.68 16.12
C ASN A 38 -21.20 -15.66 17.18
N ASP A 39 -20.40 -15.99 18.19
CA ASP A 39 -20.79 -16.87 19.28
C ASP A 39 -21.56 -16.15 20.41
N GLY A 40 -21.72 -14.82 20.31
CA GLY A 40 -22.39 -13.97 21.28
C GLY A 40 -21.50 -13.56 22.45
N TYR A 41 -20.20 -13.84 22.36
CA TYR A 41 -19.17 -13.40 23.27
C TYR A 41 -18.11 -12.59 22.52
N VAL A 42 -17.33 -11.84 23.28
CA VAL A 42 -16.12 -11.18 22.79
C VAL A 42 -14.99 -11.54 23.72
N THR A 43 -13.96 -12.21 23.22
CA THR A 43 -12.76 -12.50 24.00
C THR A 43 -11.85 -11.27 24.09
N GLY A 44 -10.96 -11.24 25.08
CA GLY A 44 -9.95 -10.19 25.22
C GLY A 44 -8.98 -10.17 24.03
N THR A 45 -8.74 -11.33 23.41
CA THR A 45 -7.95 -11.45 22.18
C THR A 45 -8.68 -10.82 20.99
N GLU A 46 -9.94 -11.16 20.75
CA GLU A 46 -10.74 -10.56 19.66
C GLU A 46 -10.94 -9.06 19.85
N LEU A 47 -11.21 -8.63 21.08
CA LEU A 47 -11.28 -7.21 21.42
C LEU A 47 -9.98 -6.48 21.07
N GLY A 48 -8.83 -7.07 21.41
CA GLY A 48 -7.51 -6.52 21.07
C GLY A 48 -7.26 -6.45 19.56
N GLU A 49 -7.60 -7.50 18.82
CA GLU A 49 -7.47 -7.57 17.36
C GLU A 49 -8.39 -6.57 16.65
N PHE A 50 -9.65 -6.48 17.08
CA PHE A 50 -10.62 -5.52 16.58
C PHE A 50 -10.11 -4.09 16.78
N LEU A 51 -9.65 -3.75 18.00
CA LEU A 51 -9.14 -2.43 18.32
C LEU A 51 -7.89 -2.06 17.51
N LEU A 52 -6.95 -3.01 17.36
CA LEU A 52 -5.75 -2.76 16.58
C LEU A 52 -6.09 -2.44 15.12
N SER A 53 -6.97 -3.23 14.49
CA SER A 53 -7.31 -3.06 13.08
C SER A 53 -8.12 -1.77 12.83
N THR A 54 -9.17 -1.54 13.62
CA THR A 54 -10.08 -0.42 13.43
C THR A 54 -9.45 0.92 13.78
N VAL A 55 -8.79 1.04 14.94
CA VAL A 55 -8.23 2.31 15.41
C VAL A 55 -7.07 2.76 14.54
N VAL A 56 -6.19 1.85 14.10
CA VAL A 56 -5.13 2.18 13.14
C VAL A 56 -5.74 2.71 11.84
N ASN A 57 -6.82 2.10 11.35
CA ASN A 57 -7.49 2.53 10.13
C ASN A 57 -8.15 3.92 10.28
N TYR A 58 -9.00 4.10 11.30
CA TYR A 58 -9.74 5.35 11.53
C TYR A 58 -8.83 6.54 11.85
N THR A 59 -7.74 6.30 12.58
CA THR A 59 -6.75 7.34 12.88
C THR A 59 -5.74 7.56 11.75
N LYS A 60 -5.88 6.85 10.62
CA LYS A 60 -4.95 6.90 9.48
C LYS A 60 -3.50 6.60 9.89
N GLY A 61 -3.32 5.66 10.82
CA GLY A 61 -2.03 5.26 11.38
C GLY A 61 -1.45 6.19 12.44
N ALA A 62 -2.25 7.11 12.99
CA ALA A 62 -1.78 8.01 14.04
C ALA A 62 -1.79 7.38 15.44
N GLN A 63 -2.57 6.31 15.66
CA GLN A 63 -2.59 5.55 16.91
C GLN A 63 -2.39 4.07 16.64
N HIS A 64 -1.60 3.42 17.50
CA HIS A 64 -1.31 2.00 17.44
C HIS A 64 -1.63 1.34 18.78
N PRO A 65 -2.89 0.89 18.99
CA PRO A 65 -3.25 0.18 20.20
C PRO A 65 -2.35 -1.02 20.45
N GLN A 66 -2.06 -1.31 21.72
CA GLN A 66 -1.28 -2.49 22.11
C GLN A 66 -2.15 -3.37 22.98
N TYR A 67 -2.11 -4.68 22.74
CA TYR A 67 -2.78 -5.65 23.61
C TYR A 67 -1.86 -6.83 23.89
N GLY A 68 -2.09 -7.50 25.01
CA GLY A 68 -1.32 -8.68 25.35
C GLY A 68 -1.53 -9.15 26.78
N LYS A 69 -0.84 -10.23 27.12
CA LYS A 69 -0.80 -10.81 28.47
C LYS A 69 0.51 -10.42 29.14
N ILE A 70 0.47 -10.26 30.46
CA ILE A 70 1.71 -10.13 31.24
C ILE A 70 2.50 -11.42 31.07
N ARG A 71 3.81 -11.30 30.84
CA ARG A 71 4.73 -12.45 30.75
C ARG A 71 5.00 -13.03 32.13
N ASN A 72 4.02 -13.72 32.69
CA ASN A 72 4.12 -14.42 33.96
C ASN A 72 3.40 -15.77 33.83
N PRO A 73 4.11 -16.90 34.01
CA PRO A 73 3.56 -18.26 33.85
C PRO A 73 2.35 -18.61 34.73
N TYR A 74 2.08 -17.80 35.74
CA TYR A 74 0.92 -17.97 36.64
C TYR A 74 -0.24 -17.03 36.30
N LEU A 75 -0.07 -16.11 35.34
CA LEU A 75 -1.03 -15.04 35.03
C LEU A 75 -1.24 -14.84 33.52
N ASP A 76 -0.77 -15.76 32.67
CA ASP A 76 -0.90 -15.73 31.21
C ASP A 76 -1.81 -16.84 30.65
N LYS A 77 -2.51 -17.54 31.55
CA LYS A 77 -3.18 -18.82 31.29
C LYS A 77 -4.64 -18.73 30.87
N GLY A 78 -5.29 -17.58 31.00
CA GLY A 78 -6.70 -17.39 30.64
C GLY A 78 -6.90 -16.32 29.57
N ASP A 79 -8.15 -15.91 29.39
CA ASP A 79 -8.57 -14.78 28.55
C ASP A 79 -9.75 -14.06 29.24
N PHE A 80 -9.94 -12.78 28.94
CA PHE A 80 -11.18 -12.09 29.28
C PHE A 80 -12.28 -12.48 28.29
N VAL A 81 -13.52 -12.52 28.77
CA VAL A 81 -14.69 -12.84 27.94
C VAL A 81 -15.81 -11.91 28.35
N PHE A 82 -16.39 -11.22 27.37
CA PHE A 82 -17.53 -10.33 27.54
C PHE A 82 -18.74 -10.98 26.89
N ALA A 83 -19.83 -11.15 27.64
CA ALA A 83 -21.09 -11.63 27.09
C ALA A 83 -21.88 -10.47 26.48
N LEU A 84 -22.33 -10.60 25.23
CA LEU A 84 -23.06 -9.55 24.54
C LEU A 84 -24.56 -9.55 24.88
N SER A 85 -25.10 -8.36 25.12
CA SER A 85 -26.49 -8.17 25.59
C SER A 85 -27.54 -8.48 24.52
N SER A 86 -27.16 -8.58 23.24
CA SER A 86 -28.03 -9.00 22.14
C SER A 86 -28.62 -10.42 22.34
N ASN A 87 -28.02 -11.23 23.23
CA ASN A 87 -28.56 -12.52 23.68
C ASN A 87 -29.27 -12.48 25.05
N MET A 88 -29.21 -11.39 25.82
CA MET A 88 -29.94 -11.27 27.09
C MET A 88 -31.46 -11.16 26.89
N LEU A 89 -31.93 -10.90 25.66
CA LEU A 89 -33.35 -11.00 25.30
C LEU A 89 -33.74 -12.34 24.67
N LYS A 90 -32.80 -13.27 24.43
CA LYS A 90 -33.08 -14.61 23.89
C LYS A 90 -32.95 -15.73 24.92
N HIS A 91 -32.21 -15.53 26.00
CA HIS A 91 -31.93 -16.58 27.00
C HIS A 91 -32.53 -16.30 28.40
N HIS A 92 -33.79 -15.89 28.46
CA HIS A 92 -34.57 -16.01 29.70
C HIS A 92 -35.59 -17.15 29.61
N ASN A 93 -35.12 -18.37 29.31
CA ASN A 93 -35.81 -19.63 29.60
C ASN A 93 -34.93 -20.83 29.24
N SER A 94 -34.05 -21.24 30.14
CA SER A 94 -33.65 -22.65 30.30
C SER A 94 -32.67 -22.79 31.46
N GLY A 95 -33.02 -23.68 32.39
CA GLY A 95 -32.29 -23.92 33.62
C GLY A 95 -30.84 -24.36 33.42
N ILE A 96 -30.09 -24.19 34.50
CA ILE A 96 -28.68 -24.54 34.66
C ILE A 96 -28.48 -26.02 34.28
N SER A 97 -27.74 -26.26 33.20
CA SER A 97 -27.14 -27.56 32.87
C SER A 97 -25.64 -27.48 33.14
N MET A 98 -25.11 -28.47 33.85
CA MET A 98 -23.66 -28.67 34.03
C MET A 98 -22.93 -28.69 32.68
N PRO A 99 -21.64 -28.30 32.66
CA PRO A 99 -20.86 -28.25 31.42
C PRO A 99 -20.72 -29.67 30.84
N PRO A 100 -20.84 -29.82 29.50
CA PRO A 100 -20.62 -31.10 28.83
C PRO A 100 -19.15 -31.51 28.93
N ASP A 101 -18.91 -32.82 28.97
CA ASP A 101 -17.56 -33.39 28.92
C ASP A 101 -16.81 -32.86 27.68
N ILE A 102 -15.60 -32.35 27.90
CA ILE A 102 -14.75 -31.80 26.84
C ILE A 102 -14.28 -32.96 25.96
N ASP A 103 -14.91 -33.09 24.80
CA ASP A 103 -14.45 -33.94 23.72
C ASP A 103 -13.18 -33.29 23.14
N LYS A 104 -12.02 -33.90 23.39
CA LYS A 104 -10.68 -33.34 23.10
C LYS A 104 -10.28 -33.40 21.63
N ASP A 105 -11.18 -33.80 20.74
CA ASP A 105 -10.81 -34.28 19.41
C ASP A 105 -11.33 -33.39 18.25
N ASN A 106 -11.75 -32.14 18.49
CA ASN A 106 -12.14 -31.21 17.41
C ASN A 106 -11.62 -29.77 17.61
N ASP A 107 -10.30 -29.60 17.52
CA ASP A 107 -9.62 -28.29 17.45
C ASP A 107 -9.74 -27.68 16.03
N CYS A 108 -10.96 -27.39 15.59
CA CYS A 108 -11.26 -26.84 14.24
C CYS A 108 -10.75 -25.39 14.07
N PHE A 109 -10.46 -24.69 15.17
CA PHE A 109 -10.03 -23.29 15.16
C PHE A 109 -8.54 -23.11 14.81
N GLU A 110 -7.71 -24.11 15.10
CA GLU A 110 -6.28 -24.07 14.81
C GLU A 110 -6.00 -24.01 13.29
N GLU A 111 -6.81 -24.72 12.51
CA GLU A 111 -6.72 -24.72 11.04
C GLU A 111 -7.09 -23.36 10.45
N ILE A 112 -8.14 -22.71 10.97
CA ILE A 112 -8.59 -21.38 10.54
C ILE A 112 -7.54 -20.32 10.87
N MET A 113 -6.95 -20.35 12.08
CA MET A 113 -5.89 -19.43 12.49
C MET A 113 -4.63 -19.63 11.66
N ASN A 114 -4.26 -20.88 11.39
CA ASN A 114 -3.14 -21.21 10.51
C ASN A 114 -3.40 -20.76 9.07
N ASP A 115 -4.62 -20.88 8.55
CA ASP A 115 -4.99 -20.41 7.21
C ASP A 115 -4.95 -18.87 7.11
N ARG A 116 -5.49 -18.15 8.11
CA ARG A 116 -5.41 -16.68 8.19
C ARG A 116 -3.96 -16.22 8.29
N LYS A 117 -3.13 -16.85 9.12
CA LYS A 117 -1.70 -16.55 9.25
C LYS A 117 -0.95 -16.78 7.94
N LYS A 118 -1.25 -17.88 7.23
CA LYS A 118 -0.70 -18.16 5.89
C LYS A 118 -1.13 -17.10 4.87
N LYS A 119 -2.41 -16.72 4.84
CA LYS A 119 -2.93 -15.67 3.96
C LYS A 119 -2.26 -14.32 4.24
N MET A 120 -2.17 -13.92 5.51
CA MET A 120 -1.48 -12.68 5.91
C MET A 120 0.00 -12.70 5.50
N GLY A 121 0.70 -13.83 5.68
CA GLY A 121 2.07 -14.00 5.21
C GLY A 121 2.23 -13.83 3.69
N LYS A 122 1.31 -14.43 2.90
CA LYS A 122 1.30 -14.27 1.44
C LYS A 122 1.06 -12.81 1.02
N TRP A 123 0.11 -12.12 1.65
CA TRP A 123 -0.17 -10.70 1.39
C TRP A 123 0.99 -9.78 1.80
N SER A 124 1.66 -10.09 2.91
CA SER A 124 2.86 -9.37 3.34
C SER A 124 3.98 -9.50 2.29
N ASN A 125 4.25 -10.71 1.80
CA ASN A 125 5.23 -10.94 0.73
C ASN A 125 4.85 -10.22 -0.57
N TRP A 126 3.58 -10.29 -0.97
CA TRP A 126 3.08 -9.59 -2.15
C TRP A 126 3.28 -8.07 -2.06
N GLN A 127 2.96 -7.48 -0.90
CA GLN A 127 3.14 -6.04 -0.69
C GLN A 127 4.62 -5.65 -0.60
N GLY A 128 5.47 -6.53 -0.04
CA GLY A 128 6.93 -6.38 -0.08
C GLY A 128 7.47 -6.36 -1.52
N ASN A 129 7.01 -7.28 -2.37
CA ASN A 129 7.37 -7.31 -3.79
C ASN A 129 6.91 -6.05 -4.53
N MET A 130 5.71 -5.55 -4.22
CA MET A 130 5.21 -4.28 -4.74
C MET A 130 6.12 -3.13 -4.37
N PHE A 131 6.53 -3.02 -3.11
CA PHE A 131 7.45 -2.00 -2.64
C PHE A 131 8.79 -2.08 -3.38
N SER A 132 9.40 -3.27 -3.47
CA SER A 132 10.66 -3.45 -4.20
C SER A 132 10.53 -3.11 -5.69
N ARG A 133 9.40 -3.43 -6.32
CA ARG A 133 9.15 -3.07 -7.73
C ARG A 133 8.98 -1.57 -7.90
N TYR A 134 8.26 -0.90 -6.99
CA TYR A 134 8.14 0.56 -6.98
C TYR A 134 9.51 1.22 -6.85
N SER A 135 10.34 0.79 -5.89
CA SER A 135 11.70 1.33 -5.70
C SER A 135 12.55 1.17 -6.95
N ARG A 136 12.56 -0.03 -7.56
CA ARG A 136 13.30 -0.26 -8.81
C ARG A 136 12.82 0.66 -9.94
N ASN A 137 11.51 0.83 -10.09
CA ASN A 137 10.96 1.74 -11.09
C ASN A 137 11.41 3.19 -10.83
N HIS A 138 11.42 3.61 -9.57
CA HIS A 138 11.91 4.94 -9.15
C HIS A 138 13.40 5.14 -9.50
N ASP A 139 14.25 4.15 -9.20
CA ASP A 139 15.68 4.22 -9.52
C ASP A 139 15.91 4.29 -11.04
N MET A 140 15.14 3.53 -11.82
CA MET A 140 15.22 3.53 -13.28
C MET A 140 14.75 4.85 -13.91
N GLU A 141 13.75 5.51 -13.34
CA GLU A 141 13.29 6.81 -13.86
C GLU A 141 14.22 7.98 -13.51
N GLU A 142 14.95 7.92 -12.40
CA GLU A 142 15.99 8.89 -12.05
C GLU A 142 17.21 8.74 -12.97
N GLY A 143 17.45 7.52 -13.45
CA GLY A 143 18.46 7.24 -14.47
C GLY A 143 18.17 7.90 -15.83
N LYS A 144 19.24 8.08 -16.62
CA LYS A 144 19.18 8.62 -17.99
C LYS A 144 18.93 7.55 -19.06
N VAL A 145 18.67 6.30 -18.65
CA VAL A 145 18.61 5.15 -19.56
C VAL A 145 17.29 5.08 -20.31
N LEU A 146 16.17 5.37 -19.63
CA LEU A 146 14.83 5.25 -20.21
C LEU A 146 14.35 6.56 -20.83
N LYS A 147 13.72 6.47 -22.00
CA LYS A 147 12.97 7.58 -22.63
C LYS A 147 11.65 7.82 -21.88
N PRO A 148 11.04 9.03 -21.97
CA PRO A 148 9.78 9.33 -21.29
C PRO A 148 8.65 8.33 -21.60
N THR A 149 8.55 7.87 -22.85
CA THR A 149 7.54 6.87 -23.27
C THR A 149 7.71 5.51 -22.57
N GLU A 150 8.95 5.08 -22.37
CA GLU A 150 9.28 3.82 -21.67
C GLU A 150 9.01 3.95 -20.16
N LYS A 151 9.24 5.14 -19.58
CA LYS A 151 8.87 5.44 -18.19
C LYS A 151 7.35 5.37 -17.98
N ILE A 152 6.56 5.90 -18.92
CA ILE A 152 5.09 5.78 -18.89
C ILE A 152 4.67 4.31 -18.92
N GLN A 153 5.20 3.53 -19.87
CA GLN A 153 4.88 2.09 -19.99
C GLN A 153 5.25 1.30 -18.71
N MET A 154 6.38 1.62 -18.10
CA MET A 154 6.84 1.00 -16.86
C MET A 154 5.88 1.26 -15.69
N TRP A 155 5.43 2.51 -15.51
CA TRP A 155 4.49 2.87 -14.46
C TRP A 155 3.08 2.33 -14.72
N ASP A 156 2.63 2.31 -15.97
CA ASP A 156 1.36 1.72 -16.37
C ASP A 156 1.33 0.20 -16.07
N LYS A 157 2.40 -0.51 -16.44
CA LYS A 157 2.57 -1.94 -16.13
C LYS A 157 2.57 -2.21 -14.62
N PHE A 158 3.20 -1.36 -13.82
CA PHE A 158 3.16 -1.49 -12.35
C PHE A 158 1.74 -1.39 -11.81
N LEU A 159 0.95 -0.42 -12.27
CA LEU A 159 -0.44 -0.26 -11.82
C LEU A 159 -1.34 -1.43 -12.25
N ALA A 160 -1.10 -2.01 -13.42
CA ALA A 160 -1.81 -3.20 -13.88
C ALA A 160 -1.46 -4.44 -13.04
N GLU A 161 -0.16 -4.69 -12.80
CA GLU A 161 0.34 -5.84 -12.02
C GLU A 161 -0.12 -5.81 -10.57
N TYR A 162 -0.25 -4.61 -9.97
CA TYR A 162 -0.64 -4.43 -8.56
C TYR A 162 -2.01 -3.76 -8.42
N SER A 163 -2.97 -4.19 -9.22
CA SER A 163 -4.34 -3.62 -9.23
C SER A 163 -5.21 -4.07 -8.06
N THR A 164 -4.86 -5.15 -7.37
CA THR A 164 -5.63 -5.72 -6.25
C THR A 164 -5.32 -5.02 -4.91
N ASP A 165 -6.34 -4.87 -4.06
CA ASP A 165 -6.20 -4.32 -2.71
C ASP A 165 -5.75 -5.39 -1.72
N ASN A 166 -4.78 -5.05 -0.86
CA ASN A 166 -4.44 -5.87 0.28
C ASN A 166 -5.47 -5.65 1.41
N PRO A 167 -6.27 -6.66 1.80
CA PRO A 167 -7.28 -6.48 2.84
C PRO A 167 -6.69 -6.29 4.24
N TYR A 168 -5.37 -6.47 4.41
CA TYR A 168 -4.67 -6.38 5.70
C TYR A 168 -3.78 -5.14 5.82
N SER A 169 -3.72 -4.25 4.81
CA SER A 169 -2.86 -3.07 4.84
C SER A 169 -3.24 -2.06 3.77
N SER A 170 -2.98 -0.77 4.01
CA SER A 170 -3.18 0.32 3.05
C SER A 170 -1.92 0.78 2.30
N LYS A 171 -0.75 0.15 2.53
CA LYS A 171 0.52 0.63 1.93
C LYS A 171 0.54 0.48 0.40
N ASP A 172 -0.11 -0.53 -0.15
CA ASP A 172 -0.27 -0.73 -1.60
C ASP A 172 -1.16 0.34 -2.24
N GLN A 173 -2.20 0.80 -1.54
CA GLN A 173 -3.02 1.93 -2.01
C GLN A 173 -2.17 3.21 -2.09
N LEU A 174 -1.32 3.46 -1.10
CA LEU A 174 -0.38 4.59 -1.12
C LEU A 174 0.64 4.47 -2.26
N LEU A 175 1.21 3.29 -2.47
CA LEU A 175 2.15 3.04 -3.57
C LEU A 175 1.48 3.20 -4.94
N ARG A 176 0.23 2.73 -5.11
CA ARG A 176 -0.57 2.96 -6.31
C ARG A 176 -0.85 4.43 -6.54
N LYS A 177 -1.17 5.18 -5.49
CA LYS A 177 -1.37 6.64 -5.59
C LYS A 177 -0.10 7.31 -6.10
N LYS A 178 1.05 7.05 -5.46
CA LYS A 178 2.33 7.61 -5.89
C LYS A 178 2.68 7.22 -7.34
N ALA A 179 2.45 5.97 -7.72
CA ALA A 179 2.69 5.52 -9.09
C ALA A 179 1.78 6.21 -10.11
N LYS A 180 0.51 6.48 -9.77
CA LYS A 180 -0.41 7.29 -10.61
C LYS A 180 0.11 8.72 -10.76
N ASP A 181 0.57 9.33 -9.67
CA ASP A 181 1.15 10.68 -9.70
C ASP A 181 2.39 10.73 -10.61
N ARG A 182 3.27 9.70 -10.55
CA ARG A 182 4.43 9.57 -11.46
C ARG A 182 4.01 9.36 -12.92
N LEU A 183 2.99 8.53 -13.16
CA LEU A 183 2.46 8.30 -14.50
C LEU A 183 1.92 9.59 -15.12
N GLU A 184 1.17 10.37 -14.33
CA GLU A 184 0.62 11.67 -14.75
C GLU A 184 1.73 12.69 -15.04
N TYR A 185 2.76 12.75 -14.18
CA TYR A 185 3.94 13.58 -14.41
C TYR A 185 4.60 13.28 -15.76
N TRP A 186 4.90 12.01 -16.05
CA TRP A 186 5.57 11.64 -17.31
C TRP A 186 4.69 11.81 -18.55
N ARG A 187 3.37 11.69 -18.42
CA ARG A 187 2.43 12.00 -19.53
C ARG A 187 2.42 13.47 -19.91
N ASN A 188 2.62 14.35 -18.92
CA ASN A 188 2.65 15.80 -19.13
C ASN A 188 4.07 16.35 -19.32
N TYR A 189 5.09 15.49 -19.22
CA TYR A 189 6.49 15.87 -19.34
C TYR A 189 6.81 16.30 -20.77
N ARG A 190 7.45 17.47 -20.90
CA ARG A 190 8.01 17.97 -22.15
C ARG A 190 9.52 17.96 -22.00
N GLU A 191 10.22 17.26 -22.88
CA GLU A 191 11.68 17.30 -22.89
C GLU A 191 12.12 18.76 -23.09
N PRO A 192 13.04 19.27 -22.25
CA PRO A 192 13.61 20.59 -22.49
C PRO A 192 14.30 20.55 -23.86
N GLU A 193 13.98 21.53 -24.72
CA GLU A 193 14.64 21.61 -26.01
C GLU A 193 16.15 21.68 -25.81
N PRO A 194 16.95 20.93 -26.59
CA PRO A 194 18.39 21.00 -26.49
C PRO A 194 18.81 22.44 -26.71
N SER A 195 19.47 23.03 -25.71
CA SER A 195 20.12 24.33 -25.88
C SER A 195 21.03 24.25 -27.10
N ILE A 196 20.78 25.12 -28.08
CA ILE A 196 21.66 25.29 -29.24
C ILE A 196 22.98 25.85 -28.72
N GLU A 197 23.86 24.96 -28.26
CA GLU A 197 25.24 25.29 -27.96
C GLU A 197 26.11 24.34 -28.78
N ASN A 198 26.57 24.91 -29.91
CA ASN A 198 27.63 24.45 -30.80
C ASN A 198 27.35 23.16 -31.62
N GLN A 199 26.48 23.29 -32.62
CA GLN A 199 26.73 22.57 -33.88
C GLN A 199 27.82 23.32 -34.65
N PRO A 200 28.94 22.69 -35.05
CA PRO A 200 29.87 23.34 -35.97
C PRO A 200 29.14 23.63 -37.27
N SER A 201 29.11 24.91 -37.68
CA SER A 201 28.59 25.34 -38.98
C SER A 201 29.24 24.51 -40.09
N ILE A 202 28.50 23.55 -40.64
CA ILE A 202 28.87 22.94 -41.91
C ILE A 202 28.53 23.98 -42.97
N THR A 203 29.50 24.83 -43.29
CA THR A 203 29.45 25.73 -44.43
C THR A 203 29.36 24.87 -45.70
N ILE A 204 28.15 24.65 -46.20
CA ILE A 204 27.96 24.12 -47.55
C ILE A 204 28.32 25.25 -48.51
N SER A 205 29.54 25.24 -49.04
CA SER A 205 29.95 26.09 -50.15
C SER A 205 29.14 25.72 -51.39
N ILE A 206 28.02 26.39 -51.61
CA ILE A 206 27.35 26.43 -52.92
C ILE A 206 28.19 27.37 -53.79
N VAL A 207 29.05 26.81 -54.66
CA VAL A 207 29.63 27.55 -55.78
C VAL A 207 28.52 27.79 -56.80
N LEU A 208 27.78 28.88 -56.62
CA LEU A 208 26.90 29.46 -57.63
C LEU A 208 27.75 30.39 -58.50
N CYS A 209 28.21 29.84 -59.63
CA CYS A 209 28.85 30.60 -60.69
C CYS A 209 27.78 31.48 -61.35
N ALA A 210 27.80 32.79 -61.11
CA ALA A 210 26.94 33.75 -61.81
C ALA A 210 27.74 34.97 -62.26
N ASN A 211 27.90 35.07 -63.58
CA ASN A 211 27.92 36.26 -64.42
C ASN A 211 28.55 37.55 -63.84
N GLN A 212 29.75 37.86 -64.33
CA GLN A 212 30.11 39.24 -64.62
C GLN A 212 30.13 39.45 -66.14
N ALA A 213 29.15 40.22 -66.60
CA ALA A 213 29.20 40.89 -67.88
C ALA A 213 30.26 42.00 -67.82
N SER A 214 31.22 41.98 -68.74
CA SER A 214 31.88 43.22 -69.16
C SER A 214 32.24 43.15 -70.64
N MET A 215 31.80 44.19 -71.35
CA MET A 215 32.00 44.44 -72.77
C MET A 215 33.48 44.45 -73.14
N LYS A 216 33.82 43.86 -74.31
CA LYS A 216 34.28 44.60 -75.52
C LYS A 216 34.76 43.64 -76.62
N ARG A 217 34.02 43.68 -77.73
CA ARG A 217 34.41 43.70 -79.15
C ARG A 217 35.52 42.78 -79.70
N ARG A 218 35.12 42.20 -80.84
CA ARG A 218 35.81 42.06 -82.15
C ARG A 218 36.50 40.72 -82.45
N LEU A 219 35.95 40.09 -83.51
CA LEU A 219 36.61 39.43 -84.65
C LEU A 219 37.43 38.17 -84.29
N SER A 220 37.37 37.03 -84.97
CA SER A 220 36.88 36.70 -86.30
C SER A 220 37.10 35.19 -86.52
N ARG A 221 36.19 34.57 -87.29
CA ARG A 221 36.46 33.54 -88.32
C ARG A 221 37.21 32.25 -87.93
N THR A 222 36.44 31.16 -87.97
CA THR A 222 36.63 29.98 -88.84
C THR A 222 38.05 29.43 -89.05
N SER A 223 38.26 28.16 -88.69
CA SER A 223 38.57 27.05 -89.63
C SER A 223 39.43 25.96 -88.99
N ARG A 224 38.95 24.71 -89.13
CA ARG A 224 39.68 23.45 -89.43
C ARG A 224 41.22 23.59 -89.45
N ARG A 225 41.98 22.77 -88.74
CA ARG A 225 42.06 21.30 -88.82
C ARG A 225 42.85 20.77 -87.63
#